data_AF-A0A9D6GVK5-F1
#
_entry.id   AF-A0A9D6GVK5-F1
#
_cell.length_a   1.000
_cell.length_b   1.000
_cell.length_c   1.000
_cell.angle_alpha   90.00
_cell.angle_beta   90.00
_cell.angle_gamma   90.00
#
_symmetry.space_group_name_H-M   'P 1'
#
loop_
_entity.id
_entity.type
_entity.pdbx_description
1 polymer ?
#
loop_
_entity_poly.entity_id
_entity_poly.type
_entity_poly.pdbx_seq_one_letter_code
_entity_poly.pdbx_strand_id
1 'polypeptide(L)' 'MKTLLVAVAMLFAFTGAALASNCPNELKTIDAKLSAVKLTPEEIIKVKALRNKGAQEHMDGKHGDSMKSFAEAKKMLGI' A
#
# COMPACT_ATOMS: atom_id res chain seq x y z
N MET A 1 25.43 20.26 22.95
CA MET A 1 24.56 19.09 23.23
C MET A 1 23.07 19.33 22.92
N LYS A 2 22.52 20.56 23.00
CA LYS A 2 21.12 20.82 22.60
C LYS A 2 20.87 20.81 21.08
N THR A 3 21.90 21.10 20.27
CA THR A 3 21.81 21.18 18.80
C THR A 3 21.77 19.82 18.09
N LEU A 4 22.24 18.75 18.74
CA LEU A 4 22.24 17.39 18.19
C LEU A 4 20.85 16.73 18.25
N LEU A 5 20.00 17.11 19.21
CA LEU A 5 18.65 16.54 19.34
C LEU A 5 17.68 17.06 18.27
N VAL A 6 17.89 18.27 17.74
CA VAL A 6 17.03 18.86 16.71
C VAL A 6 17.32 18.26 15.32
N ALA A 7 18.56 17.80 15.08
CA ALA A 7 18.97 17.24 13.79
C ALA A 7 18.40 15.83 13.53
N VAL A 8 18.17 15.02 14.57
CA VAL A 8 17.64 13.64 14.42
C VAL A 8 16.13 13.65 14.12
N ALA A 9 15.39 14.64 14.62
CA ALA A 9 13.95 14.76 14.37
C ALA A 9 13.61 15.12 12.90
N MET A 10 14.52 15.78 12.18
CA MET A 10 14.31 16.16 10.78
C MET A 10 14.57 15.01 9.78
N LEU A 11 15.25 13.92 10.17
CA LEU A 11 15.55 12.81 9.25
C LEU A 11 14.32 11.95 8.90
N PHE A 12 13.27 11.95 9.73
CA PHE A 12 12.06 11.16 9.48
C PHE A 12 11.00 11.87 8.63
N ALA A 13 11.16 13.18 8.37
CA ALA A 13 10.16 13.97 7.64
C ALA A 13 10.27 13.84 6.11
N PHE A 14 11.36 13.27 5.58
CA PHE A 14 11.63 13.23 4.14
C PHE A 14 11.24 11.93 3.43
N THR A 15 10.73 10.92 4.14
CA THR A 15 10.29 9.66 3.50
C THR A 15 8.93 9.76 2.80
N GLY A 16 8.16 10.83 3.05
CA GLY A 16 6.80 10.98 2.52
C GLY A 16 6.72 11.17 1.00
N ALA A 17 7.69 11.84 0.39
CA ALA A 17 7.64 12.18 -1.04
C ALA A 17 7.86 10.96 -1.97
N ALA A 18 8.73 10.03 -1.58
CA ALA A 18 8.92 8.78 -2.33
C ALA A 18 7.76 7.79 -2.13
N LEU A 19 6.98 7.95 -1.06
CA LEU A 19 5.87 7.07 -0.72
C LEU A 19 4.55 7.44 -1.41
N ALA A 20 4.40 8.69 -1.86
CA ALA A 20 3.23 9.15 -2.61
C ALA A 20 3.06 8.45 -3.98
N SER A 21 4.17 8.09 -4.64
CA SER A 21 4.15 7.28 -5.87
C SER A 21 3.95 5.78 -5.62
N ASN A 22 4.00 5.31 -4.37
CA ASN A 22 3.91 3.89 -4.06
C ASN A 22 2.48 3.36 -4.25
N CYS A 23 1.45 4.12 -3.85
CA CYS A 23 0.05 3.67 -3.98
C CYS A 23 -0.37 3.39 -5.44
N PRO A 24 -0.11 4.29 -6.42
CA PRO A 24 -0.37 3.98 -7.84
C PRO A 24 0.36 2.71 -8.33
N ASN A 25 1.58 2.48 -7.88
CA ASN A 25 2.35 1.28 -8.24
C ASN A 25 1.76 0.00 -7.64
N GLU A 26 1.31 0.06 -6.39
CA GLU A 26 0.66 -1.07 -5.71
C GLU A 26 -0.65 -1.44 -6.40
N LEU A 27 -1.49 -0.45 -6.69
CA LEU A 27 -2.74 -0.66 -7.41
C LEU A 27 -2.51 -1.25 -8.80
N LYS A 28 -1.56 -0.67 -9.56
CA LYS A 28 -1.19 -1.18 -10.88
C LYS A 28 -0.70 -2.63 -10.83
N THR A 29 0.11 -2.97 -9.83
CA THR A 29 0.66 -4.32 -9.65
C THR A 29 -0.46 -5.33 -9.35
N ILE A 30 -1.37 -4.98 -8.43
CA ILE A 30 -2.53 -5.79 -8.08
C ILE A 30 -3.44 -5.97 -9.30
N ASP A 31 -3.75 -4.90 -10.04
CA ASP A 31 -4.63 -4.96 -11.23
C ASP A 31 -4.03 -5.79 -12.36
N ALA A 32 -2.74 -5.61 -12.63
CA ALA A 32 -2.04 -6.37 -13.66
C ALA A 32 -2.04 -7.87 -13.32
N LYS A 33 -1.78 -8.24 -12.06
CA LYS A 33 -1.78 -9.65 -11.68
C LYS A 33 -3.20 -10.22 -11.62
N LEU A 34 -4.18 -9.46 -11.13
CA LEU A 34 -5.59 -9.88 -11.06
C LEU A 34 -6.16 -10.19 -12.45
N SER A 35 -5.76 -9.44 -13.48
CA SER A 35 -6.19 -9.71 -14.86
C SER A 35 -5.50 -10.93 -15.51
N ALA A 36 -4.36 -11.36 -14.97
CA ALA A 36 -3.56 -12.47 -15.52
C ALA A 36 -3.72 -13.80 -14.74
N VAL A 37 -4.16 -13.76 -13.49
CA VAL A 37 -4.28 -14.95 -12.63
C VAL A 37 -5.67 -15.60 -12.76
N LYS A 38 -5.72 -16.93 -12.63
CA LYS A 38 -6.98 -17.65 -12.48
C LYS A 38 -7.30 -17.77 -11.00
N LEU A 39 -8.36 -17.10 -10.57
CA LEU A 39 -8.91 -17.15 -9.22
C LEU A 39 -10.39 -17.51 -9.30
N THR A 40 -10.94 -18.03 -8.21
CA THR A 40 -12.39 -18.20 -8.07
C THR A 40 -13.10 -16.84 -8.05
N PRO A 41 -14.38 -16.76 -8.41
CA PRO A 41 -15.16 -15.52 -8.30
C PRO A 41 -15.07 -14.87 -6.91
N GLU A 42 -15.10 -15.69 -5.85
CA GLU A 42 -15.03 -15.26 -4.46
C GLU A 42 -13.66 -14.62 -4.14
N GLU A 43 -12.58 -15.21 -4.64
CA GLU A 43 -11.22 -14.66 -4.48
C GLU A 43 -11.04 -13.36 -5.25
N ILE A 44 -11.60 -13.25 -6.46
CA ILE A 44 -11.59 -12.01 -7.25
C ILE A 44 -12.29 -10.88 -6.49
N ILE A 45 -13.46 -11.17 -5.89
CA ILE A 45 -14.20 -10.20 -5.08
C ILE A 45 -13.36 -9.75 -3.88
N LYS A 46 -12.73 -10.68 -3.16
CA LYS A 46 -11.87 -10.38 -2.01
C LYS A 46 -10.65 -9.52 -2.39
N VAL A 47 -9.95 -9.87 -3.48
CA VAL A 47 -8.80 -9.09 -3.95
C VAL A 47 -9.21 -7.66 -4.32
N LYS A 48 -10.34 -7.48 -5.02
CA LYS A 48 -10.87 -6.14 -5.35
C LYS A 48 -11.26 -5.35 -4.11
N ALA A 49 -11.87 -6.00 -3.11
CA ALA A 49 -12.23 -5.37 -1.85
C ALA A 49 -10.98 -4.89 -1.10
N LEU A 50 -9.95 -5.72 -0.98
CA LEU A 50 -8.68 -5.38 -0.35
C LEU A 50 -7.94 -4.26 -1.08
N ARG A 51 -7.92 -4.29 -2.42
CA ARG A 51 -7.38 -3.21 -3.26
C ARG A 51 -8.08 -1.88 -2.98
N ASN A 52 -9.41 -1.86 -3.00
CA ASN A 52 -10.18 -0.62 -2.80
C ASN A 52 -10.06 -0.12 -1.36
N LYS A 53 -10.08 -1.03 -0.39
CA LYS A 53 -9.87 -0.71 1.03
C LYS A 53 -8.49 -0.10 1.25
N GLY A 54 -7.44 -0.69 0.68
CA GLY A 54 -6.08 -0.14 0.79
C GLY A 54 -5.96 1.27 0.19
N ALA A 55 -6.62 1.52 -0.95
CA ALA A 55 -6.68 2.87 -1.54
C ALA A 55 -7.42 3.86 -0.63
N GLN A 56 -8.55 3.45 -0.03
CA GLN A 56 -9.29 4.28 0.90
C GLN A 56 -8.52 4.57 2.19
N GLU A 57 -7.90 3.56 2.79
CA GLU A 57 -7.03 3.72 3.96
C GLU A 57 -5.88 4.70 3.68
N HIS A 58 -5.34 4.71 2.46
CA HIS A 58 -4.34 5.70 2.06
C HIS A 58 -4.93 7.12 2.01
N MET A 59 -6.11 7.30 1.41
CA MET A 59 -6.81 8.58 1.37
C MET A 59 -7.18 9.09 2.78
N ASP A 60 -7.49 8.18 3.69
CA ASP A 60 -7.80 8.46 5.10
C ASP A 60 -6.55 8.73 5.97
N GLY A 61 -5.34 8.70 5.38
CA GLY A 61 -4.08 8.87 6.11
C GLY A 61 -3.63 7.65 6.93
N LYS A 62 -4.34 6.52 6.84
CA LYS A 62 -4.04 5.25 7.52
C LYS A 62 -3.05 4.42 6.71
N HIS A 63 -1.86 4.97 6.46
CA HIS A 63 -0.86 4.37 5.59
C HIS A 63 -0.45 2.94 6.00
N GLY A 64 -0.30 2.68 7.30
CA GLY A 64 0.06 1.35 7.79
C GLY A 64 -1.00 0.29 7.49
N ASP A 65 -2.28 0.66 7.56
CA ASP A 65 -3.37 -0.27 7.27
C ASP A 65 -3.54 -0.46 5.76
N SER A 66 -3.38 0.61 4.98
CA SER A 66 -3.33 0.56 3.52
C SER A 66 -2.33 -0.48 3.01
N MET A 67 -1.10 -0.46 3.57
CA MET A 67 -0.07 -1.42 3.19
C MET A 67 -0.40 -2.86 3.58
N LYS A 68 -1.10 -3.09 4.71
CA LYS A 68 -1.56 -4.44 5.08
C LYS A 68 -2.62 -4.95 4.11
N SER A 69 -3.59 -4.10 3.76
CA SER A 69 -4.62 -4.45 2.77
C SER A 69 -4.02 -4.80 1.41
N PHE A 70 -3.04 -4.01 0.93
CA PHE A 70 -2.32 -4.33 -0.31
C PHE A 70 -1.48 -5.61 -0.20
N ALA A 71 -0.81 -5.85 0.92
CA ALA A 71 -0.04 -7.08 1.13
C ALA A 71 -0.94 -8.33 1.13
N GLU A 72 -2.13 -8.25 1.72
CA GLU A 72 -3.10 -9.36 1.72
C GLU A 72 -3.63 -9.63 0.31
N ALA A 73 -3.95 -8.57 -0.46
CA ALA A 73 -4.34 -8.70 -1.85
C ALA A 73 -3.23 -9.36 -2.69
N LYS A 74 -1.98 -8.93 -2.50
CA LYS A 74 -0.80 -9.48 -3.19
C LYS A 74 -0.57 -10.96 -2.84
N LYS A 75 -0.72 -11.33 -1.57
CA LYS A 75 -0.65 -12.73 -1.13
C LYS A 75 -1.68 -13.61 -1.84
N MET A 76 -2.93 -13.16 -1.96
CA MET A 76 -3.97 -13.89 -2.69
C MET A 76 -3.68 -14.02 -4.20
N LEU A 77 -2.97 -13.03 -4.76
CA LEU A 77 -2.52 -13.01 -6.15
C LEU A 77 -1.21 -13.77 -6.39
N GLY A 78 -0.57 -14.29 -5.33
CA GLY A 78 0.70 -15.00 -5.38
C GLY A 78 1.89 -14.12 -5.74
N ILE A 79 1.90 -12.87 -5.28
CA ILE A 79 2.97 -11.88 -5.48
C ILE A 79 3.34 -11.16 -4.18
#